data_AF-A0A484F5B1-F1
#
_entry.id   AF-A0A484F5B1-F1
#
_cell.length_a   1.000
_cell.length_b   1.000
_cell.length_c   1.000
_cell.angle_alpha   90.00
_cell.angle_beta   90.00
_cell.angle_gamma   90.00
#
_symmetry.space_group_name_H-M   'P 1'
#
loop_
_entity.id
_entity.type
_entity.pdbx_description
1 polymer ?
#
loop_
_entity_poly.entity_id
_entity_poly.type
_entity_poly.pdbx_seq_one_letter_code
_entity_poly.pdbx_strand_id
1 'polypeptide(L)'
;MYLKTEKTKTILISCIVALAIGFCLCGTASAAFAGGDGSPEDPFQIENVNQLKEVSENLDAGFRLTKDIQITDSEWHPIGTSWEPFTGTFDGQGHSITFTKATTFIDAEDPGSTENYGLFGTIRKGDDVTEIIDGEEVVTKEAIDPFVRDLKIIMNGDFLVMGGPFGSLVGKTEYALIENCSVKGNYVIRAAENADEDFIRKVGGLVGEARYSEIKYCSATPDIKVGSERGGLISYAWDSTVSVSFATGDIYSDSYDTYGSLLGGLIGSVNSSCIIENCYSSGNISGAGEDIVGGLIGKPDTSTIRNCYSSGFISKSKFVGGLGFPDRYVNKSFPQLCTFENSYYDIENLFFGEDLYEYYHTDVLVIPELEDEELGRTTEEMKSFMTFADSGWDISDNPEGNTIWYINEGVTYPLFEYKDKEDRDDDKNSTGGNGGGSGTGSATVVENNEPQKDITEMKPPGTYVPAAAGNEAGSAAGSATGGATVQGGAQNTEADGPKDGNAGNAWAIFIPLFVVICICVLYFGYKHSKR
;
A
#
# COMPACT_ATOMS: atom_id res chain seq x y z
N MET A 1 46.69 52.46 36.78
CA MET A 1 46.88 51.67 35.55
C MET A 1 47.08 50.16 35.78
N TYR A 2 47.32 49.70 37.02
CA TYR A 2 47.66 48.29 37.31
C TYR A 2 46.47 47.34 37.55
N LEU A 3 45.27 47.87 37.81
CA LEU A 3 44.06 47.06 38.11
C LEU A 3 43.23 46.68 36.86
N LYS A 4 43.58 47.17 35.67
CA LYS A 4 42.84 46.88 34.43
C LYS A 4 43.35 45.63 33.71
N THR A 5 44.54 45.15 34.06
CA THR A 5 45.24 44.08 33.34
C THR A 5 44.96 42.67 33.89
N GLU A 6 44.58 42.53 35.16
CA GLU A 6 44.25 41.23 35.74
C GLU A 6 42.84 40.76 35.37
N LYS A 7 41.84 41.65 35.37
CA LYS A 7 40.47 41.30 34.92
C LYS A 7 40.45 40.81 33.47
N THR A 8 41.29 41.36 32.60
CA THR A 8 41.38 40.94 31.20
C THR A 8 42.04 39.56 31.06
N LYS A 9 43.02 39.22 31.91
CA LYS A 9 43.66 37.89 31.91
C LYS A 9 42.73 36.79 32.45
N THR A 10 41.94 37.08 33.47
CA THR A 10 40.97 36.10 34.03
C THR A 10 39.81 35.84 33.06
N ILE A 11 39.35 36.86 32.32
CA ILE A 11 38.31 36.70 31.29
C ILE A 11 38.85 35.91 30.08
N LEU A 12 40.09 36.16 29.64
CA LEU A 12 40.70 35.41 28.54
C LEU A 12 40.88 33.92 28.86
N ILE A 13 41.33 33.60 30.08
CA ILE A 13 41.52 32.20 30.52
C ILE A 13 40.17 31.49 30.67
N SER A 14 39.12 32.18 31.16
CA SER A 14 37.78 31.62 31.26
C SER A 14 37.12 31.38 29.88
N CYS A 15 37.41 32.22 28.88
CA CYS A 15 36.95 32.00 27.50
C CYS A 15 37.71 30.85 26.81
N ILE A 16 39.00 30.67 27.07
CA ILE A 16 39.80 29.56 26.51
C ILE A 16 39.41 28.23 27.17
N VAL A 17 39.10 28.22 28.47
CA VAL A 17 38.58 27.02 29.17
C VAL A 17 37.14 26.72 28.76
N ALA A 18 36.29 27.72 28.51
CA ALA A 18 34.94 27.51 27.94
C ALA A 18 34.98 27.02 26.49
N LEU A 19 35.93 27.50 25.67
CA LEU A 19 36.18 26.98 24.32
C LEU A 19 36.76 25.56 24.34
N ALA A 20 37.61 25.22 25.30
CA ALA A 20 38.18 23.87 25.44
C ALA A 20 37.19 22.85 26.04
N ILE A 21 36.28 23.27 26.92
CA ILE A 21 35.20 22.42 27.45
C ILE A 21 34.03 22.32 26.45
N GLY A 22 33.80 23.36 25.63
CA GLY A 22 32.88 23.30 24.49
C GLY A 22 33.38 22.42 23.33
N PHE A 23 34.70 22.27 23.19
CA PHE A 23 35.30 21.33 22.23
C PHE A 23 35.41 19.88 22.75
N CYS A 24 35.16 19.64 24.03
CA CYS A 24 35.25 18.31 24.66
C CYS A 24 33.89 17.70 25.01
N LEU A 25 32.81 18.28 24.49
CA LEU A 25 31.45 17.72 24.43
C LEU A 25 30.93 17.67 22.99
N CYS A 26 31.83 17.56 22.00
CA CYS A 26 31.48 16.85 20.79
C CYS A 26 31.38 15.36 21.17
N GLY A 27 30.32 15.01 21.90
CA GLY A 27 29.74 13.69 21.72
C GLY A 27 29.51 13.61 20.22
N THR A 28 30.19 12.68 19.57
CA THR A 28 29.98 12.40 18.16
C THR A 28 28.47 12.31 17.96
N ALA A 29 27.87 13.29 17.28
CA ALA A 29 26.57 13.08 16.70
C ALA A 29 26.75 11.81 15.89
N SER A 30 26.09 10.72 16.31
CA SER A 30 26.04 9.53 15.46
C SER A 30 25.54 10.03 14.12
N ALA A 31 26.27 9.78 13.03
CA ALA A 31 25.76 10.12 11.72
C ALA A 31 24.36 9.51 11.58
N ALA A 32 23.39 10.31 11.10
CA ALA A 32 22.00 9.88 10.95
C ALA A 32 21.88 8.64 10.06
N PHE A 33 22.86 8.44 9.18
CA PHE A 33 23.01 7.30 8.27
C PHE A 33 24.41 6.69 8.39
N ALA A 34 24.59 5.46 7.88
CA ALA A 34 25.88 4.76 7.94
C ALA A 34 26.95 5.35 6.99
N GLY A 35 26.50 6.14 6.01
CA GLY A 35 27.33 6.80 5.00
C GLY A 35 26.45 7.43 3.92
N GLY A 36 27.06 8.00 2.87
CA GLY A 36 26.36 8.74 1.82
C GLY A 36 26.10 10.19 2.18
N ASP A 37 25.82 11.01 1.16
CA ASP A 37 25.40 12.40 1.29
C ASP A 37 23.95 12.63 0.82
N GLY A 38 23.28 11.57 0.36
CA GLY A 38 21.89 11.61 -0.11
C GLY A 38 21.74 12.07 -1.55
N SER A 39 22.84 12.34 -2.27
CA SER A 39 22.82 12.56 -3.71
C SER A 39 22.52 11.27 -4.48
N PRO A 40 22.09 11.36 -5.75
CA PRO A 40 21.97 10.19 -6.63
C PRO A 40 23.28 9.41 -6.77
N GLU A 41 24.44 10.07 -6.70
CA GLU A 41 25.77 9.45 -6.83
C GLU A 41 26.26 8.78 -5.53
N ASP A 42 25.87 9.31 -4.37
CA ASP A 42 26.24 8.77 -3.06
C ASP A 42 25.03 8.75 -2.09
N PRO A 43 24.04 7.87 -2.33
CA PRO A 43 22.82 7.81 -1.54
C PRO A 43 23.12 7.42 -0.08
N PHE A 44 22.30 7.92 0.84
CA PHE A 44 22.36 7.59 2.25
C PHE A 44 22.24 6.07 2.48
N GLN A 45 23.11 5.55 3.33
CA GLN A 45 23.21 4.12 3.61
C GLN A 45 22.45 3.75 4.88
N ILE A 46 21.52 2.80 4.76
CA ILE A 46 20.67 2.33 5.84
C ILE A 46 21.08 0.89 6.21
N GLU A 47 21.45 0.72 7.48
CA GLU A 47 21.87 -0.56 8.09
C GLU A 47 20.96 -1.02 9.24
N ASN A 48 20.12 -0.14 9.77
CA ASN A 48 19.23 -0.45 10.90
C ASN A 48 17.94 0.39 10.91
N VAL A 49 17.00 -0.02 11.76
CA VAL A 49 15.66 0.59 11.85
C VAL A 49 15.67 2.06 12.26
N ASN A 50 16.64 2.51 13.06
CA ASN A 50 16.70 3.92 13.44
C ASN A 50 17.06 4.78 12.23
N GLN A 51 18.03 4.35 11.42
CA GLN A 51 18.38 5.04 10.17
C GLN A 51 17.24 5.00 9.15
N LEU A 52 16.46 3.91 9.12
CA LEU A 52 15.25 3.85 8.29
C LEU A 52 14.21 4.89 8.71
N LYS A 53 14.06 5.16 10.01
CA LYS A 53 13.15 6.19 10.51
C LYS A 53 13.63 7.62 10.17
N GLU A 54 14.93 7.85 10.10
CA GLU A 54 15.52 9.15 9.70
C GLU A 54 15.23 9.51 8.22
N VAL A 55 14.74 8.57 7.41
CA VAL A 55 14.32 8.84 6.02
C VAL A 55 13.21 9.89 5.99
N SER A 56 12.29 9.88 6.97
CA SER A 56 11.21 10.86 7.07
C SER A 56 11.69 12.29 7.30
N GLU A 57 12.94 12.49 7.72
CA GLU A 57 13.54 13.81 7.89
C GLU A 57 14.23 14.31 6.59
N ASN A 58 14.34 13.47 5.56
CA ASN A 58 15.10 13.74 4.33
C ASN A 58 14.37 13.19 3.08
N LEU A 59 13.08 13.52 2.94
CA LEU A 59 12.15 12.90 1.97
C LEU A 59 12.51 13.09 0.48
N ASP A 60 13.42 13.99 0.13
CA ASP A 60 13.86 14.27 -1.24
C ASP A 60 15.25 13.69 -1.59
N ALA A 61 15.88 12.98 -0.64
CA ALA A 61 17.21 12.40 -0.81
C ALA A 61 17.19 10.99 -1.42
N GLY A 62 18.38 10.51 -1.82
CA GLY A 62 18.61 9.14 -2.23
C GLY A 62 19.00 8.24 -1.06
N PHE A 63 18.45 7.03 -1.03
CA PHE A 63 18.66 6.03 0.02
C PHE A 63 18.98 4.65 -0.58
N ARG A 64 19.85 3.90 0.10
CA ARG A 64 20.06 2.48 -0.18
C ARG A 64 20.15 1.65 1.09
N LEU A 65 19.52 0.48 1.08
CA LEU A 65 19.76 -0.53 2.11
C LEU A 65 21.12 -1.18 1.89
N THR A 66 21.79 -1.51 2.99
CA THR A 66 23.05 -2.29 2.98
C THR A 66 22.94 -3.55 3.84
N LYS A 67 21.81 -3.72 4.54
CA LYS A 67 21.44 -4.85 5.39
C LYS A 67 19.93 -5.03 5.40
N ASP A 68 19.52 -6.25 5.72
CA ASP A 68 18.13 -6.51 6.11
C ASP A 68 17.79 -5.76 7.40
N ILE A 69 16.58 -5.17 7.44
CA ILE A 69 16.09 -4.37 8.55
C ILE A 69 14.93 -5.10 9.23
N GLN A 70 14.95 -5.12 10.56
CA GLN A 70 13.86 -5.66 11.37
C GLN A 70 13.17 -4.51 12.11
N ILE A 71 11.88 -4.35 11.89
CA ILE A 71 11.01 -3.40 12.59
C ILE A 71 10.34 -4.18 13.72
N THR A 72 10.76 -3.86 14.95
CA THR A 72 10.22 -4.44 16.18
C THR A 72 9.27 -3.50 16.92
N ASP A 73 9.01 -2.32 16.35
CA ASP A 73 8.13 -1.31 16.92
C ASP A 73 6.67 -1.76 16.87
N SER A 74 5.88 -1.36 17.87
CA SER A 74 4.43 -1.56 17.87
C SER A 74 3.69 -0.50 17.05
N GLU A 75 4.38 0.57 16.68
CA GLU A 75 3.83 1.69 15.92
C GLU A 75 4.79 2.01 14.77
N TRP A 76 4.23 2.26 13.59
CA TRP A 76 4.97 2.70 12.42
C TRP A 76 4.36 3.99 11.88
N HIS A 77 5.22 4.99 11.71
CA HIS A 77 4.87 6.22 11.01
C HIS A 77 5.31 6.04 9.55
N PRO A 78 4.39 6.04 8.58
CA PRO A 78 4.74 5.86 7.18
C PRO A 78 5.78 6.88 6.72
N ILE A 79 6.71 6.44 5.87
CA ILE A 79 7.68 7.34 5.23
C ILE A 79 6.94 8.14 4.16
N GLY A 80 6.90 9.46 4.33
CA GLY A 80 6.16 10.37 3.47
C GLY A 80 4.64 10.30 3.68
N THR A 81 4.01 11.46 3.73
CA THR A 81 2.57 11.64 3.91
C THR A 81 1.94 12.32 2.68
N SER A 82 0.61 12.42 2.65
CA SER A 82 -0.13 13.11 1.61
C SER A 82 0.24 14.60 1.51
N TRP A 83 0.66 15.19 2.64
CA TRP A 83 1.10 16.59 2.76
C TRP A 83 2.60 16.74 2.49
N GLU A 84 3.40 15.80 2.96
CA GLU A 84 4.85 15.77 2.80
C GLU A 84 5.28 14.45 2.16
N PRO A 85 5.09 14.29 0.84
CA PRO A 85 5.36 13.01 0.19
C PRO A 85 6.85 12.70 0.12
N PHE A 86 7.17 11.42 0.05
CA PHE A 86 8.49 10.97 -0.37
C PHE A 86 8.69 11.30 -1.86
N THR A 87 9.69 12.12 -2.16
CA THR A 87 10.03 12.61 -3.52
C THR A 87 11.42 12.12 -3.96
N GLY A 88 12.15 11.46 -3.06
CA GLY A 88 13.49 10.92 -3.27
C GLY A 88 13.50 9.54 -3.92
N THR A 89 14.62 8.83 -3.74
CA THR A 89 14.82 7.49 -4.32
C THR A 89 15.21 6.48 -3.27
N PHE A 90 14.68 5.27 -3.32
CA PHE A 90 14.97 4.20 -2.36
C PHE A 90 15.34 2.90 -3.06
N ASP A 91 16.58 2.46 -2.89
CA ASP A 91 17.10 1.21 -3.43
C ASP A 91 17.28 0.15 -2.33
N GLY A 92 16.47 -0.90 -2.35
CA GLY A 92 16.56 -2.00 -1.42
C GLY A 92 17.78 -2.91 -1.65
N GLN A 93 18.43 -2.86 -2.82
CA GLN A 93 19.54 -3.75 -3.20
C GLN A 93 19.26 -5.24 -2.92
N GLY A 94 18.01 -5.67 -3.04
CA GLY A 94 17.56 -7.03 -2.77
C GLY A 94 17.36 -7.38 -1.30
N HIS A 95 17.63 -6.45 -0.38
CA HIS A 95 17.42 -6.60 1.06
C HIS A 95 15.95 -6.57 1.45
N SER A 96 15.69 -7.05 2.66
CA SER A 96 14.35 -7.10 3.25
C SER A 96 14.14 -6.11 4.38
N ILE A 97 12.91 -5.60 4.48
CA ILE A 97 12.39 -4.92 5.66
C ILE A 97 11.29 -5.81 6.24
N THR A 98 11.47 -6.24 7.49
CA THR A 98 10.57 -7.18 8.16
C THR A 98 9.87 -6.52 9.34
N PHE A 99 8.55 -6.44 9.29
CA PHE A 99 7.73 -6.22 10.49
C PHE A 99 7.63 -7.53 11.26
N THR A 100 8.23 -7.58 12.46
CA THR A 100 8.37 -8.84 13.21
C THR A 100 7.14 -9.21 14.04
N LYS A 101 6.21 -8.25 14.23
CA LYS A 101 5.05 -8.39 15.10
C LYS A 101 3.93 -7.45 14.64
N ALA A 102 2.78 -7.56 15.29
CA ALA A 102 1.68 -6.63 15.15
C ALA A 102 2.13 -5.18 15.32
N THR A 103 1.73 -4.33 14.37
CA THR A 103 2.09 -2.92 14.31
C THR A 103 0.88 -2.09 13.92
N THR A 104 0.68 -0.98 14.62
CA THR A 104 -0.30 0.05 14.25
C THR A 104 0.38 1.04 13.33
N PHE A 105 -0.21 1.27 12.16
CA PHE A 105 0.19 2.35 11.27
C PHE A 105 -0.53 3.63 11.71
N ILE A 106 0.24 4.65 12.07
CA ILE A 106 -0.26 5.90 12.66
C ILE A 106 0.32 7.08 11.89
N ASP A 107 -0.51 8.07 11.60
CA ASP A 107 -0.07 9.37 11.12
C ASP A 107 0.49 10.20 12.29
N ALA A 108 1.66 10.81 12.08
CA ALA A 108 2.37 11.59 13.11
C ALA A 108 1.60 12.85 13.53
N GLU A 109 0.75 13.39 12.65
CA GLU A 109 0.08 14.68 12.89
C GLU A 109 -1.39 14.56 13.32
N ASP A 110 -2.14 13.56 12.85
CA ASP A 110 -3.54 13.37 13.23
C ASP A 110 -3.99 11.90 13.09
N PRO A 111 -4.23 11.16 14.20
CA PRO A 111 -4.70 9.78 14.15
C PRO A 111 -6.12 9.59 13.55
N GLY A 112 -6.80 10.67 13.13
CA GLY A 112 -8.07 10.61 12.37
C GLY A 112 -7.98 11.02 10.90
N SER A 113 -6.78 11.29 10.36
CA SER A 113 -6.62 11.75 8.98
C SER A 113 -6.80 10.62 7.94
N THR A 114 -7.21 11.01 6.73
CA THR A 114 -7.28 10.12 5.55
C THR A 114 -5.90 9.87 4.94
N GLU A 115 -4.94 9.50 5.79
CA GLU A 115 -3.57 9.29 5.36
C GLU A 115 -3.42 7.97 4.58
N ASN A 116 -2.33 7.85 3.84
CA ASN A 116 -2.00 6.64 3.09
C ASN A 116 -1.05 5.78 3.93
N TYR A 117 -1.26 4.46 3.96
CA TYR A 117 -0.54 3.58 4.90
C TYR A 117 0.24 2.48 4.19
N GLY A 118 1.43 2.22 4.73
CA GLY A 118 2.41 1.26 4.24
C GLY A 118 3.76 1.50 4.91
N LEU A 119 4.82 0.84 4.43
CA LEU A 119 6.18 1.29 4.76
C LEU A 119 6.34 2.78 4.38
N PHE A 120 5.93 3.11 3.16
CA PHE A 120 5.73 4.46 2.67
C PHE A 120 4.25 4.81 2.70
N GLY A 121 3.93 6.03 3.12
CA GLY A 121 2.55 6.52 3.04
C GLY A 121 2.26 6.98 1.64
N THR A 122 2.90 8.09 1.23
CA THR A 122 2.77 8.66 -0.11
C THR A 122 4.13 8.84 -0.76
N ILE A 123 4.25 8.35 -1.99
CA ILE A 123 5.36 8.65 -2.90
C ILE A 123 4.82 9.48 -4.05
N ARG A 124 5.38 10.66 -4.26
CA ARG A 124 4.94 11.58 -5.31
C ARG A 124 6.11 12.31 -5.93
N LYS A 125 6.09 12.55 -7.24
CA LYS A 125 7.05 13.46 -7.87
C LYS A 125 6.97 14.86 -7.24
N GLY A 126 8.12 15.43 -6.91
CA GLY A 126 8.23 16.80 -6.42
C GLY A 126 8.01 17.84 -7.52
N ASP A 127 7.97 19.11 -7.14
CA ASP A 127 7.98 20.23 -8.09
C ASP A 127 9.42 20.61 -8.46
N ASP A 128 9.61 21.15 -9.65
CA ASP A 128 10.87 21.78 -10.03
C ASP A 128 11.18 22.94 -9.07
N VAL A 129 12.43 23.07 -8.65
CA VAL A 129 12.88 24.21 -7.86
C VAL A 129 13.18 25.35 -8.81
N THR A 130 12.47 26.46 -8.65
CA THR A 130 12.69 27.67 -9.45
C THR A 130 13.22 28.83 -8.60
N GLU A 131 14.09 29.64 -9.20
CA GLU A 131 14.56 30.90 -8.65
C GLU A 131 14.33 32.04 -9.64
N ILE A 132 14.18 33.27 -9.11
CA ILE A 132 14.14 34.46 -9.96
C ILE A 132 15.56 34.98 -10.18
N ILE A 133 16.08 34.79 -11.39
CA ILE A 133 17.40 35.29 -11.82
C ILE A 133 17.16 36.38 -12.86
N ASP A 134 17.63 37.60 -12.59
CA ASP A 134 17.48 38.77 -13.46
C ASP A 134 16.02 39.10 -13.87
N GLY A 135 15.05 38.72 -13.03
CA GLY A 135 13.62 38.97 -13.26
C GLY A 135 12.90 37.88 -14.06
N GLU A 136 13.59 36.80 -14.41
CA GLU A 136 13.03 35.61 -15.05
C GLU A 136 13.01 34.43 -14.08
N GLU A 137 11.96 33.61 -14.18
CA GLU A 137 11.89 32.34 -13.44
C GLU A 137 12.77 31.30 -14.14
N VAL A 138 13.75 30.78 -13.41
CA VAL A 138 14.73 29.81 -13.88
C VAL A 138 14.65 28.57 -13.01
N VAL A 139 14.45 27.41 -13.62
CA VAL A 139 14.57 26.12 -12.92
C VAL A 139 16.03 25.92 -12.52
N THR A 140 16.28 25.83 -11.22
CA THR A 140 17.62 25.63 -10.63
C THR A 140 17.88 24.18 -10.24
N LYS A 141 16.81 23.39 -10.03
CA LYS A 141 16.88 21.93 -9.82
C LYS A 141 15.60 21.30 -10.37
N GLU A 142 15.75 20.41 -11.35
CA GLU A 142 14.61 19.62 -11.84
C GLU A 142 14.18 18.59 -10.79
N ALA A 143 12.87 18.35 -10.71
CA ALA A 143 12.33 17.27 -9.91
C ALA A 143 12.73 15.92 -10.49
N ILE A 144 13.29 15.06 -9.65
CA ILE A 144 13.59 13.67 -10.01
C ILE A 144 12.31 12.84 -9.95
N ASP A 145 12.24 11.80 -10.79
CA ASP A 145 11.17 10.80 -10.69
C ASP A 145 11.46 9.90 -9.49
N PRO A 146 10.58 9.87 -8.47
CA PRO A 146 10.81 9.06 -7.29
C PRO A 146 10.68 7.58 -7.63
N PHE A 147 11.50 6.76 -6.99
CA PHE A 147 11.40 5.32 -7.12
C PHE A 147 11.61 4.57 -5.80
N VAL A 148 10.96 3.42 -5.70
CA VAL A 148 11.32 2.37 -4.74
C VAL A 148 11.59 1.11 -5.54
N ARG A 149 12.77 0.53 -5.36
CA ARG A 149 13.15 -0.67 -6.09
C ARG A 149 13.89 -1.71 -5.29
N ASP A 150 13.93 -2.92 -5.83
CA ASP A 150 14.77 -4.02 -5.34
C ASP A 150 14.54 -4.31 -3.84
N LEU A 151 13.28 -4.25 -3.38
CA LEU A 151 12.93 -4.28 -1.95
C LEU A 151 11.95 -5.41 -1.61
N LYS A 152 12.24 -6.15 -0.54
CA LYS A 152 11.40 -7.23 -0.02
C LYS A 152 10.73 -6.81 1.29
N ILE A 153 9.41 -6.75 1.33
CA ILE A 153 8.64 -6.49 2.54
C ILE A 153 8.14 -7.81 3.12
N ILE A 154 8.37 -8.02 4.42
CA ILE A 154 7.88 -9.18 5.15
C ILE A 154 7.02 -8.70 6.31
N MET A 155 5.74 -9.08 6.32
CA MET A 155 4.77 -8.67 7.33
C MET A 155 4.31 -9.85 8.19
N ASN A 156 4.56 -9.79 9.50
CA ASN A 156 4.16 -10.83 10.44
C ASN A 156 3.24 -10.27 11.53
N GLY A 157 1.99 -10.75 11.58
CA GLY A 157 1.04 -10.43 12.65
C GLY A 157 -0.17 -9.64 12.18
N ASP A 158 -0.96 -9.16 13.14
CA ASP A 158 -2.14 -8.34 12.87
C ASP A 158 -1.72 -6.86 12.82
N PHE A 159 -2.14 -6.15 11.79
CA PHE A 159 -1.83 -4.74 11.60
C PHE A 159 -3.11 -3.91 11.73
N LEU A 160 -2.98 -2.77 12.41
CA LEU A 160 -4.05 -1.82 12.54
C LEU A 160 -3.75 -0.64 11.64
N VAL A 161 -4.74 -0.24 10.83
CA VAL A 161 -4.66 0.97 10.02
C VAL A 161 -5.74 1.92 10.47
N MET A 162 -5.37 3.19 10.57
CA MET A 162 -6.31 4.22 11.00
C MET A 162 -7.27 4.59 9.88
N GLY A 163 -6.95 4.33 8.58
CA GLY A 163 -7.79 4.63 7.43
C GLY A 163 -7.19 4.45 6.05
N GLY A 164 -7.79 5.11 5.05
CA GLY A 164 -7.19 5.41 3.75
C GLY A 164 -6.76 4.23 2.88
N PRO A 165 -6.08 4.51 1.75
CA PRO A 165 -5.41 3.50 0.95
C PRO A 165 -4.28 2.82 1.73
N PHE A 166 -4.31 1.49 1.79
CA PHE A 166 -3.25 0.69 2.35
C PHE A 166 -2.58 -0.16 1.27
N GLY A 167 -1.24 -0.12 1.24
CA GLY A 167 -0.41 -1.12 0.60
C GLY A 167 0.78 -1.43 1.49
N SER A 168 1.16 -2.71 1.62
CA SER A 168 2.25 -3.10 2.53
C SER A 168 3.56 -2.37 2.25
N LEU A 169 3.82 -2.07 0.97
CA LEU A 169 4.94 -1.23 0.59
C LEU A 169 4.55 0.26 0.57
N VAL A 170 3.52 0.61 -0.18
CA VAL A 170 3.11 2.01 -0.37
C VAL A 170 1.60 2.18 -0.24
N GLY A 171 1.17 3.16 0.54
CA GLY A 171 -0.24 3.54 0.57
C GLY A 171 -0.69 4.16 -0.76
N LYS A 172 -0.01 5.20 -1.24
CA LYS A 172 -0.30 5.87 -2.52
C LYS A 172 0.97 6.22 -3.31
N THR A 173 0.93 6.02 -4.62
CA THR A 173 1.92 6.49 -5.60
C THR A 173 1.32 7.50 -6.57
N GLU A 174 2.08 8.52 -6.94
CA GLU A 174 1.68 9.54 -7.94
C GLU A 174 2.91 10.03 -8.74
N TYR A 175 2.99 9.66 -10.02
CA TYR A 175 4.20 9.86 -10.85
C TYR A 175 5.47 9.21 -10.26
N ALA A 176 5.36 7.94 -9.83
CA ALA A 176 6.45 7.20 -9.23
C ALA A 176 6.72 5.86 -9.92
N LEU A 177 7.93 5.33 -9.74
CA LEU A 177 8.31 3.99 -10.18
C LEU A 177 8.42 3.03 -8.99
N ILE A 178 7.68 1.93 -9.02
CA ILE A 178 7.86 0.78 -8.11
C ILE A 178 8.38 -0.40 -8.93
N GLU A 179 9.62 -0.80 -8.71
CA GLU A 179 10.31 -1.79 -9.55
C GLU A 179 10.91 -2.92 -8.72
N ASN A 180 10.64 -4.18 -9.08
CA ASN A 180 11.23 -5.33 -8.39
C ASN A 180 11.00 -5.30 -6.87
N CYS A 181 9.74 -5.12 -6.47
CA CYS A 181 9.35 -5.12 -5.08
C CYS A 181 8.43 -6.29 -4.79
N SER A 182 8.64 -6.96 -3.64
CA SER A 182 7.81 -8.10 -3.25
C SER A 182 7.28 -7.96 -1.83
N VAL A 183 6.06 -8.43 -1.60
CA VAL A 183 5.45 -8.53 -0.27
C VAL A 183 5.11 -9.97 0.02
N LYS A 184 5.53 -10.45 1.19
CA LYS A 184 5.13 -11.74 1.73
C LYS A 184 4.82 -11.67 3.21
N GLY A 185 4.19 -12.73 3.69
CA GLY A 185 3.83 -12.90 5.09
C GLY A 185 2.36 -13.24 5.25
N ASN A 186 1.98 -13.57 6.47
CA ASN A 186 0.60 -13.82 6.84
C ASN A 186 0.20 -12.73 7.83
N TYR A 187 -0.67 -11.85 7.37
CA TYR A 187 -1.14 -10.74 8.16
C TYR A 187 -2.63 -10.55 8.02
N VAL A 188 -3.20 -9.89 9.02
CA VAL A 188 -4.58 -9.41 8.99
C VAL A 188 -4.54 -7.92 9.20
N ILE A 189 -5.07 -7.14 8.25
CA ILE A 189 -5.30 -5.71 8.46
C ILE A 189 -6.64 -5.55 9.16
N ARG A 190 -6.71 -4.64 10.12
CA ARG A 190 -7.92 -4.29 10.87
C ARG A 190 -8.04 -2.77 10.93
N ALA A 191 -9.28 -2.28 10.93
CA ALA A 191 -9.56 -0.89 11.27
C ALA A 191 -9.31 -0.67 12.76
N ALA A 192 -8.69 0.46 13.11
CA ALA A 192 -8.61 0.89 14.50
C ALA A 192 -9.99 1.26 15.06
N GLU A 193 -10.20 1.12 16.37
CA GLU A 193 -11.51 1.29 17.04
C GLU A 193 -12.16 2.68 16.87
N ASN A 194 -11.42 3.69 16.38
CA ASN A 194 -11.91 5.04 16.10
C ASN A 194 -11.77 5.44 14.62
N ALA A 195 -11.47 4.50 13.73
CA ALA A 195 -11.53 4.73 12.30
C ALA A 195 -12.98 4.96 11.89
N ASP A 196 -13.22 5.89 10.97
CA ASP A 196 -14.55 6.11 10.40
C ASP A 196 -15.07 4.79 9.76
N GLU A 197 -16.38 4.51 9.81
CA GLU A 197 -16.93 3.23 9.34
C GLU A 197 -16.84 3.08 7.81
N ASP A 198 -16.55 4.18 7.09
CA ASP A 198 -16.36 4.25 5.62
C ASP A 198 -14.90 4.10 5.14
N PHE A 199 -13.95 3.74 6.01
CA PHE A 199 -12.61 4.36 5.95
C PHE A 199 -11.45 3.49 5.42
N ILE A 200 -11.48 2.16 5.59
CA ILE A 200 -10.56 1.29 4.83
C ILE A 200 -11.26 0.93 3.53
N ARG A 201 -11.17 1.81 2.54
CA ARG A 201 -11.77 1.54 1.24
C ARG A 201 -10.85 0.69 0.39
N LYS A 202 -9.56 1.04 0.34
CA LYS A 202 -8.63 0.53 -0.67
C LYS A 202 -7.50 -0.27 -0.03
N VAL A 203 -7.46 -1.57 -0.29
CA VAL A 203 -6.40 -2.45 0.22
C VAL A 203 -5.74 -3.20 -0.92
N GLY A 204 -4.47 -2.87 -1.17
CA GLY A 204 -3.60 -3.61 -2.06
C GLY A 204 -2.58 -4.42 -1.26
N GLY A 205 -2.18 -5.59 -1.76
CA GLY A 205 -1.10 -6.35 -1.13
C GLY A 205 0.26 -5.63 -1.19
N LEU A 206 0.52 -4.86 -2.26
CA LEU A 206 1.75 -4.06 -2.42
C LEU A 206 1.47 -2.56 -2.35
N VAL A 207 0.54 -2.08 -3.17
CA VAL A 207 0.22 -0.65 -3.31
C VAL A 207 -1.27 -0.43 -3.06
N GLY A 208 -1.63 0.51 -2.19
CA GLY A 208 -3.03 0.89 -2.02
C GLY A 208 -3.57 1.54 -3.28
N GLU A 209 -3.00 2.67 -3.68
CA GLU A 209 -3.43 3.46 -4.82
C GLU A 209 -2.28 3.86 -5.74
N ALA A 210 -2.44 3.66 -7.05
CA ALA A 210 -1.49 4.07 -8.07
C ALA A 210 -2.10 5.12 -9.01
N ARG A 211 -1.40 6.23 -9.22
CA ARG A 211 -1.80 7.29 -10.15
C ARG A 211 -0.63 7.70 -11.03
N TYR A 212 -0.80 7.72 -12.35
CA TYR A 212 0.26 8.16 -13.29
C TYR A 212 1.61 7.46 -13.05
N SER A 213 1.59 6.24 -12.51
CA SER A 213 2.77 5.55 -11.97
C SER A 213 3.07 4.29 -12.75
N GLU A 214 4.31 3.82 -12.63
CA GLU A 214 4.76 2.57 -13.22
C GLU A 214 5.05 1.56 -12.11
N ILE A 215 4.40 0.40 -12.16
CA ILE A 215 4.60 -0.70 -11.21
C ILE A 215 5.03 -1.92 -12.02
N LYS A 216 6.26 -2.40 -11.83
CA LYS A 216 6.79 -3.50 -12.63
C LYS A 216 7.68 -4.49 -11.88
N TYR A 217 7.67 -5.74 -12.32
CA TYR A 217 8.41 -6.84 -11.68
C TYR A 217 8.01 -7.04 -10.21
N CYS A 218 6.75 -6.78 -9.87
CA CYS A 218 6.31 -6.73 -8.50
C CYS A 218 5.42 -7.92 -8.13
N SER A 219 5.45 -8.33 -6.86
CA SER A 219 4.63 -9.43 -6.38
C SER A 219 4.04 -9.24 -4.98
N ALA A 220 2.87 -9.83 -4.76
CA ALA A 220 2.23 -9.89 -3.47
C ALA A 220 1.58 -11.27 -3.23
N THR A 221 1.97 -11.92 -2.14
CA THR A 221 1.42 -13.21 -1.69
C THR A 221 0.48 -13.20 -0.46
N PRO A 222 0.31 -12.11 0.31
CA PRO A 222 -0.58 -12.11 1.48
C PRO A 222 -2.07 -12.19 1.14
N ASP A 223 -2.84 -12.87 2.00
CA ASP A 223 -4.30 -12.89 1.94
C ASP A 223 -4.90 -11.53 2.34
N ILE A 224 -5.99 -11.12 1.68
CA ILE A 224 -6.70 -9.87 1.96
C ILE A 224 -8.14 -10.15 2.41
N LYS A 225 -8.49 -9.71 3.63
CA LYS A 225 -9.78 -10.00 4.29
C LYS A 225 -10.61 -8.75 4.62
N VAL A 226 -10.08 -7.55 4.31
CA VAL A 226 -10.69 -6.27 4.67
C VAL A 226 -10.58 -5.28 3.52
N GLY A 227 -11.40 -4.22 3.55
CA GLY A 227 -11.52 -3.23 2.48
C GLY A 227 -12.84 -3.33 1.74
N SER A 228 -13.27 -2.29 1.02
CA SER A 228 -14.39 -2.37 0.06
C SER A 228 -13.91 -2.40 -1.39
N GLU A 229 -12.64 -2.09 -1.63
CA GLU A 229 -11.90 -2.28 -2.87
C GLU A 229 -10.62 -3.04 -2.51
N ARG A 230 -10.40 -4.18 -3.15
CA ARG A 230 -9.31 -5.10 -2.80
C ARG A 230 -8.65 -5.60 -4.06
N GLY A 231 -7.33 -5.44 -4.12
CA GLY A 231 -6.51 -6.04 -5.16
C GLY A 231 -5.35 -6.81 -4.56
N GLY A 232 -5.10 -8.02 -5.05
CA GLY A 232 -4.00 -8.83 -4.54
C GLY A 232 -2.66 -8.09 -4.63
N LEU A 233 -2.44 -7.29 -5.67
CA LEU A 233 -1.26 -6.42 -5.83
C LEU A 233 -1.59 -4.94 -5.54
N ILE A 234 -2.60 -4.40 -6.23
CA ILE A 234 -2.95 -2.97 -6.20
C ILE A 234 -4.43 -2.80 -5.94
N SER A 235 -4.87 -1.97 -5.00
CA SER A 235 -6.32 -1.76 -4.84
C SER A 235 -6.92 -0.98 -6.01
N TYR A 236 -6.35 0.18 -6.32
CA TYR A 236 -6.89 1.13 -7.29
C TYR A 236 -5.78 1.69 -8.18
N ALA A 237 -5.94 1.62 -9.50
CA ALA A 237 -4.99 2.17 -10.46
C ALA A 237 -5.67 3.20 -11.38
N TRP A 238 -5.03 4.37 -11.57
CA TRP A 238 -5.48 5.45 -12.44
C TRP A 238 -4.34 5.84 -13.39
N ASP A 239 -4.58 5.78 -14.71
CA ASP A 239 -3.63 6.20 -15.77
C ASP A 239 -2.20 5.72 -15.50
N SER A 240 -2.10 4.46 -15.06
CA SER A 240 -0.86 3.84 -14.59
C SER A 240 -0.53 2.62 -15.44
N THR A 241 0.75 2.26 -15.48
CA THR A 241 1.23 1.04 -16.13
C THR A 241 1.59 0.00 -15.07
N VAL A 242 1.08 -1.22 -15.23
CA VAL A 242 1.39 -2.37 -14.39
C VAL A 242 1.89 -3.49 -15.28
N SER A 243 3.15 -3.89 -15.11
CA SER A 243 3.77 -4.87 -16.00
C SER A 243 4.55 -5.98 -15.29
N VAL A 244 4.54 -7.19 -15.85
CA VAL A 244 5.35 -8.32 -15.36
C VAL A 244 5.20 -8.50 -13.84
N SER A 245 3.95 -8.47 -13.36
CA SER A 245 3.63 -8.43 -11.94
C SER A 245 2.51 -9.40 -11.59
N PHE A 246 2.49 -9.89 -10.36
CA PHE A 246 1.53 -10.92 -9.97
C PHE A 246 1.08 -10.88 -8.53
N ALA A 247 -0.08 -11.50 -8.27
CA ALA A 247 -0.57 -11.73 -6.92
C ALA A 247 -1.09 -13.16 -6.73
N THR A 248 -0.78 -13.75 -5.58
CA THR A 248 -1.16 -15.15 -5.26
C THR A 248 -1.93 -15.29 -3.95
N GLY A 249 -2.10 -14.22 -3.18
CA GLY A 249 -2.84 -14.25 -1.93
C GLY A 249 -4.34 -14.32 -2.14
N ASP A 250 -5.04 -15.03 -1.26
CA ASP A 250 -6.50 -15.18 -1.37
C ASP A 250 -7.23 -13.91 -0.92
N ILE A 251 -8.39 -13.62 -1.52
CA ILE A 251 -9.24 -12.47 -1.18
C ILE A 251 -10.56 -12.96 -0.60
N TYR A 252 -10.96 -12.43 0.56
CA TYR A 252 -12.15 -12.87 1.30
C TYR A 252 -13.05 -11.71 1.69
N SER A 253 -14.28 -11.67 1.18
CA SER A 253 -15.32 -10.73 1.58
C SER A 253 -16.36 -11.40 2.47
N ASP A 254 -16.67 -10.72 3.57
CA ASP A 254 -17.81 -10.96 4.44
C ASP A 254 -18.86 -9.84 4.31
N SER A 255 -18.66 -8.90 3.36
CA SER A 255 -19.54 -7.74 3.21
C SER A 255 -20.92 -8.15 2.70
N TYR A 256 -21.96 -7.70 3.41
CA TYR A 256 -23.34 -7.67 2.93
C TYR A 256 -23.75 -6.25 2.54
N ASP A 257 -22.78 -5.39 2.20
CA ASP A 257 -23.06 -4.00 1.85
C ASP A 257 -24.03 -3.92 0.68
N THR A 258 -24.94 -2.95 0.78
CA THR A 258 -25.96 -2.72 -0.24
C THR A 258 -25.37 -2.31 -1.59
N TYR A 259 -24.12 -1.84 -1.62
CA TYR A 259 -23.43 -1.35 -2.82
C TYR A 259 -22.36 -2.30 -3.37
N GLY A 260 -22.05 -3.40 -2.67
CA GLY A 260 -21.01 -4.36 -3.06
C GLY A 260 -19.57 -3.82 -2.97
N SER A 261 -18.61 -4.73 -2.80
CA SER A 261 -17.17 -4.47 -2.85
C SER A 261 -16.60 -4.72 -4.24
N LEU A 262 -15.45 -4.12 -4.58
CA LEU A 262 -14.69 -4.39 -5.81
C LEU A 262 -13.50 -5.30 -5.49
N LEU A 263 -13.54 -6.55 -5.95
CA LEU A 263 -12.52 -7.55 -5.66
C LEU A 263 -11.83 -7.97 -6.95
N GLY A 264 -10.51 -7.77 -7.04
CA GLY A 264 -9.70 -8.23 -8.16
C GLY A 264 -8.51 -9.04 -7.69
N GLY A 265 -8.27 -10.21 -8.29
CA GLY A 265 -7.15 -11.05 -7.88
C GLY A 265 -5.79 -10.35 -8.03
N LEU A 266 -5.64 -9.46 -9.02
CA LEU A 266 -4.48 -8.58 -9.18
C LEU A 266 -4.80 -7.14 -8.77
N ILE A 267 -5.84 -6.54 -9.37
CA ILE A 267 -6.20 -5.13 -9.15
C ILE A 267 -7.69 -4.98 -8.82
N GLY A 268 -8.03 -4.31 -7.73
CA GLY A 268 -9.44 -4.10 -7.36
C GLY A 268 -10.22 -3.32 -8.41
N SER A 269 -9.70 -2.17 -8.83
CA SER A 269 -10.32 -1.30 -9.83
C SER A 269 -9.27 -0.55 -10.64
N VAL A 270 -9.53 -0.38 -11.93
CA VAL A 270 -8.68 0.41 -12.84
C VAL A 270 -9.51 1.53 -13.44
N ASN A 271 -8.89 2.69 -13.68
CA ASN A 271 -9.54 3.85 -14.27
C ASN A 271 -8.62 4.58 -15.24
N SER A 272 -9.19 5.17 -16.29
CA SER A 272 -8.51 6.11 -17.19
C SER A 272 -7.21 5.60 -17.83
N SER A 273 -7.29 5.01 -19.01
CA SER A 273 -6.16 4.63 -19.89
C SER A 273 -5.02 3.82 -19.26
N CYS A 274 -5.27 3.07 -18.17
CA CYS A 274 -4.25 2.18 -17.62
C CYS A 274 -3.78 1.13 -18.64
N ILE A 275 -2.54 0.69 -18.49
CA ILE A 275 -1.95 -0.40 -19.26
C ILE A 275 -1.55 -1.52 -18.30
N ILE A 276 -2.17 -2.69 -18.43
CA ILE A 276 -1.88 -3.86 -17.61
C ILE A 276 -1.34 -4.94 -18.56
N GLU A 277 -0.06 -5.28 -18.42
CA GLU A 277 0.62 -6.14 -19.39
C GLU A 277 1.44 -7.25 -18.73
N ASN A 278 1.36 -8.47 -19.27
CA ASN A 278 2.16 -9.59 -18.76
C ASN A 278 1.97 -9.84 -17.25
N CYS A 279 0.74 -9.78 -16.76
CA CYS A 279 0.44 -9.91 -15.33
C CYS A 279 -0.46 -11.10 -15.05
N TYR A 280 -0.40 -11.65 -13.83
CA TYR A 280 -1.29 -12.73 -13.45
C TYR A 280 -1.77 -12.71 -12.00
N SER A 281 -2.90 -13.37 -11.77
CA SER A 281 -3.41 -13.66 -10.44
C SER A 281 -3.72 -15.15 -10.27
N SER A 282 -3.38 -15.69 -9.11
CA SER A 282 -3.66 -17.11 -8.79
C SER A 282 -4.32 -17.32 -7.42
N GLY A 283 -4.51 -16.25 -6.64
CA GLY A 283 -5.22 -16.32 -5.36
C GLY A 283 -6.71 -16.53 -5.56
N ASN A 284 -7.34 -17.32 -4.68
CA ASN A 284 -8.77 -17.57 -4.73
C ASN A 284 -9.54 -16.34 -4.23
N ILE A 285 -10.75 -16.12 -4.75
CA ILE A 285 -11.63 -15.03 -4.32
C ILE A 285 -12.95 -15.60 -3.80
N SER A 286 -13.20 -15.37 -2.52
CA SER A 286 -14.49 -15.64 -1.88
C SER A 286 -15.21 -14.30 -1.67
N GLY A 287 -16.08 -13.91 -2.61
CA GLY A 287 -16.91 -12.71 -2.49
C GLY A 287 -18.11 -12.89 -1.55
N ALA A 288 -18.96 -11.88 -1.48
CA ALA A 288 -20.23 -11.92 -0.79
C ALA A 288 -21.28 -11.00 -1.44
N GLY A 289 -22.56 -11.35 -1.36
CA GLY A 289 -23.68 -10.46 -1.73
C GLY A 289 -23.57 -9.86 -3.14
N GLU A 290 -23.56 -8.52 -3.21
CA GLU A 290 -23.49 -7.72 -4.43
C GLU A 290 -22.04 -7.36 -4.85
N ASP A 291 -21.03 -8.02 -4.29
CA ASP A 291 -19.63 -7.75 -4.67
C ASP A 291 -19.40 -7.94 -6.17
N ILE A 292 -18.63 -7.03 -6.77
CA ILE A 292 -18.11 -7.11 -8.12
C ILE A 292 -16.74 -7.79 -8.05
N VAL A 293 -16.64 -8.97 -8.66
CA VAL A 293 -15.47 -9.83 -8.57
C VAL A 293 -14.90 -10.12 -9.95
N GLY A 294 -13.61 -9.85 -10.11
CA GLY A 294 -12.83 -10.20 -11.28
C GLY A 294 -11.64 -11.08 -10.89
N GLY A 295 -11.39 -12.17 -11.62
CA GLY A 295 -10.21 -13.00 -11.34
C GLY A 295 -8.91 -12.22 -11.47
N LEU A 296 -8.80 -11.30 -12.44
CA LEU A 296 -7.66 -10.39 -12.58
C LEU A 296 -7.97 -8.99 -12.04
N ILE A 297 -9.01 -8.33 -12.59
CA ILE A 297 -9.41 -6.96 -12.26
C ILE A 297 -10.87 -6.94 -11.85
N GLY A 298 -11.19 -6.44 -10.65
CA GLY A 298 -12.58 -6.38 -10.19
C GLY A 298 -13.45 -5.55 -11.13
N LYS A 299 -13.17 -4.25 -11.19
CA LYS A 299 -13.84 -3.31 -12.10
C LYS A 299 -12.86 -2.78 -13.16
N PRO A 300 -12.85 -3.35 -14.38
CA PRO A 300 -12.20 -2.74 -15.52
C PRO A 300 -12.96 -1.49 -16.00
N ASP A 301 -12.24 -0.41 -16.28
CA ASP A 301 -12.70 0.77 -17.02
C ASP A 301 -11.78 0.95 -18.25
N THR A 302 -11.96 2.03 -19.02
CA THR A 302 -11.16 2.46 -20.16
C THR A 302 -9.67 2.20 -19.95
N SER A 303 -9.13 1.09 -20.44
CA SER A 303 -7.76 0.60 -20.17
C SER A 303 -7.43 -0.53 -21.15
N THR A 304 -6.14 -0.82 -21.32
CA THR A 304 -5.66 -1.93 -22.15
C THR A 304 -5.07 -3.01 -21.26
N ILE A 305 -5.63 -4.20 -21.32
CA ILE A 305 -5.18 -5.39 -20.59
C ILE A 305 -4.67 -6.37 -21.63
N ARG A 306 -3.40 -6.80 -21.55
CA ARG A 306 -2.86 -7.71 -22.54
C ARG A 306 -1.84 -8.69 -22.02
N ASN A 307 -1.87 -9.89 -22.58
CA ASN A 307 -1.03 -11.01 -22.16
C ASN A 307 -1.15 -11.29 -20.64
N CYS A 308 -2.36 -11.23 -20.12
CA CYS A 308 -2.62 -11.42 -18.69
C CYS A 308 -3.44 -12.68 -18.44
N TYR A 309 -3.37 -13.25 -17.25
CA TYR A 309 -4.27 -14.35 -16.90
C TYR A 309 -4.69 -14.40 -15.44
N SER A 310 -5.81 -15.08 -15.18
CA SER A 310 -6.24 -15.42 -13.83
C SER A 310 -6.57 -16.91 -13.70
N SER A 311 -6.07 -17.55 -12.65
CA SER A 311 -6.28 -18.99 -12.40
C SER A 311 -6.92 -19.30 -11.04
N GLY A 312 -7.18 -18.28 -10.21
CA GLY A 312 -7.76 -18.47 -8.88
C GLY A 312 -9.23 -18.89 -8.91
N PHE A 313 -9.66 -19.68 -7.94
CA PHE A 313 -11.06 -20.08 -7.77
C PHE A 313 -11.91 -18.90 -7.29
N ILE A 314 -13.05 -18.65 -7.94
CA ILE A 314 -13.97 -17.57 -7.57
C ILE A 314 -15.31 -18.13 -7.10
N SER A 315 -15.82 -17.63 -5.97
CA SER A 315 -17.10 -18.06 -5.41
C SER A 315 -17.86 -16.97 -4.65
N LYS A 316 -19.15 -17.23 -4.37
CA LYS A 316 -20.03 -16.51 -3.42
C LYS A 316 -20.40 -15.07 -3.76
N SER A 317 -20.12 -14.60 -4.98
CA SER A 317 -20.57 -13.29 -5.49
C SER A 317 -21.65 -13.44 -6.58
N LYS A 318 -22.46 -12.38 -6.74
CA LYS A 318 -23.45 -12.21 -7.82
C LYS A 318 -22.85 -11.72 -9.13
N PHE A 319 -21.80 -10.89 -9.07
CA PHE A 319 -21.21 -10.22 -10.23
C PHE A 319 -19.79 -10.70 -10.41
N VAL A 320 -19.63 -11.77 -11.19
CA VAL A 320 -18.35 -12.45 -11.37
C VAL A 320 -17.93 -12.39 -12.83
N GLY A 321 -16.68 -11.98 -13.08
CA GLY A 321 -16.01 -12.08 -14.37
C GLY A 321 -14.68 -12.81 -14.22
N GLY A 322 -14.35 -13.67 -15.19
CA GLY A 322 -13.09 -14.43 -15.18
C GLY A 322 -11.87 -13.51 -15.14
N LEU A 323 -11.77 -12.56 -16.07
CA LEU A 323 -10.73 -11.52 -16.04
C LEU A 323 -11.20 -10.24 -15.35
N GLY A 324 -12.44 -9.83 -15.55
CA GLY A 324 -13.03 -8.70 -14.84
C GLY A 324 -14.50 -8.47 -15.17
N PHE A 325 -15.15 -7.59 -14.39
CA PHE A 325 -16.58 -7.34 -14.51
C PHE A 325 -16.84 -5.86 -14.84
N PRO A 326 -17.07 -5.51 -16.13
CA PRO A 326 -17.34 -4.13 -16.53
C PRO A 326 -18.68 -3.65 -15.97
N ASP A 327 -18.71 -2.45 -15.42
CA ASP A 327 -19.90 -1.89 -14.77
C ASP A 327 -21.07 -1.73 -15.77
N ARG A 328 -22.14 -2.49 -15.53
CA ARG A 328 -23.34 -2.55 -16.36
C ARG A 328 -24.25 -1.32 -16.21
N TYR A 329 -23.96 -0.39 -15.30
CA TYR A 329 -24.81 0.76 -15.01
C TYR A 329 -24.41 2.07 -15.71
N VAL A 330 -23.23 2.13 -16.34
CA VAL A 330 -22.84 3.31 -17.12
C VAL A 330 -23.39 3.16 -18.54
N ASN A 331 -24.63 3.61 -18.71
CA ASN A 331 -25.22 4.19 -19.92
C ASN A 331 -24.58 3.74 -21.25
N LYS A 332 -25.34 3.01 -22.09
CA LYS A 332 -25.03 2.54 -23.47
C LYS A 332 -24.47 3.58 -24.47
N SER A 333 -24.18 4.80 -24.01
CA SER A 333 -23.77 5.98 -24.75
C SER A 333 -22.27 6.33 -24.62
N PHE A 334 -21.47 5.59 -23.83
CA PHE A 334 -20.01 5.76 -23.76
C PHE A 334 -19.28 4.47 -24.21
N PRO A 335 -18.75 4.39 -25.43
CA PRO A 335 -18.05 3.22 -25.94
C PRO A 335 -16.57 3.15 -25.50
N GLN A 336 -16.21 3.67 -24.33
CA GLN A 336 -14.82 3.55 -23.87
C GLN A 336 -14.63 2.18 -23.22
N LEU A 337 -14.42 1.18 -24.07
CA LEU A 337 -14.27 -0.22 -23.68
C LEU A 337 -12.86 -0.45 -23.14
N CYS A 338 -12.77 -1.09 -21.99
CA CYS A 338 -11.60 -1.87 -21.61
C CYS A 338 -11.31 -2.90 -22.71
N THR A 339 -10.08 -3.02 -23.18
CA THR A 339 -9.67 -4.06 -24.12
C THR A 339 -8.94 -5.18 -23.40
N PHE A 340 -9.31 -6.43 -23.68
CA PHE A 340 -8.56 -7.62 -23.28
C PHE A 340 -7.95 -8.24 -24.53
N GLU A 341 -6.63 -8.24 -24.62
CA GLU A 341 -5.88 -8.77 -25.76
C GLU A 341 -5.05 -9.97 -25.29
N ASN A 342 -5.17 -11.12 -25.96
CA ASN A 342 -4.41 -12.33 -25.64
C ASN A 342 -4.41 -12.66 -24.14
N SER A 343 -5.55 -12.49 -23.46
CA SER A 343 -5.64 -12.64 -22.01
C SER A 343 -6.68 -13.70 -21.68
N TYR A 344 -6.42 -14.51 -20.64
CA TYR A 344 -7.19 -15.74 -20.42
C TYR A 344 -7.54 -15.95 -18.96
N TYR A 345 -8.63 -16.66 -18.70
CA TYR A 345 -8.96 -17.13 -17.37
C TYR A 345 -9.30 -18.62 -17.38
N ASP A 346 -9.05 -19.29 -16.26
CA ASP A 346 -9.45 -20.68 -16.09
C ASP A 346 -10.96 -20.78 -15.83
N ILE A 347 -11.70 -21.27 -16.83
CA ILE A 347 -13.16 -21.34 -16.78
C ILE A 347 -13.68 -22.37 -15.79
N GLU A 348 -12.86 -23.38 -15.45
CA GLU A 348 -13.24 -24.44 -14.51
C GLU A 348 -13.18 -23.96 -13.05
N ASN A 349 -12.59 -22.77 -12.83
CA ASN A 349 -12.45 -22.14 -11.52
C ASN A 349 -13.52 -21.05 -11.24
N LEU A 350 -14.54 -20.92 -12.09
CA LEU A 350 -15.59 -19.91 -11.96
C LEU A 350 -16.91 -20.51 -11.44
N PHE A 351 -17.33 -20.14 -10.22
CA PHE A 351 -18.58 -20.63 -9.63
C PHE A 351 -19.54 -19.49 -9.25
N PHE A 352 -20.75 -19.56 -9.79
CA PHE A 352 -21.86 -18.67 -9.46
C PHE A 352 -22.61 -19.24 -8.24
N GLY A 353 -22.99 -18.41 -7.27
CA GLY A 353 -23.68 -18.88 -6.06
C GLY A 353 -24.99 -19.62 -6.37
N GLU A 354 -25.13 -20.86 -5.87
CA GLU A 354 -26.22 -21.80 -6.22
C GLU A 354 -27.64 -21.38 -5.74
N ASP A 355 -27.78 -20.32 -4.94
CA ASP A 355 -29.04 -19.97 -4.24
C ASP A 355 -29.65 -18.60 -4.62
N LEU A 356 -29.41 -18.10 -5.83
CA LEU A 356 -29.92 -16.78 -6.25
C LEU A 356 -31.19 -16.89 -7.11
N TYR A 357 -32.31 -17.11 -6.42
CA TYR A 357 -33.68 -17.14 -6.95
C TYR A 357 -34.01 -15.99 -7.95
N GLU A 358 -34.35 -16.41 -9.18
CA GLU A 358 -35.52 -15.98 -9.97
C GLU A 358 -35.73 -14.51 -10.38
N TYR A 359 -34.81 -13.56 -10.14
CA TYR A 359 -35.05 -12.15 -10.58
C TYR A 359 -34.01 -11.53 -11.55
N TYR A 360 -32.82 -12.10 -11.70
CA TYR A 360 -31.82 -11.59 -12.65
C TYR A 360 -31.15 -12.72 -13.43
N HIS A 361 -31.94 -13.54 -14.13
CA HIS A 361 -31.47 -14.11 -15.38
C HIS A 361 -31.41 -13.00 -16.42
N THR A 362 -30.38 -12.17 -16.31
CA THR A 362 -29.84 -11.53 -17.50
C THR A 362 -28.49 -12.16 -17.65
N ASP A 363 -28.37 -13.08 -18.60
CA ASP A 363 -27.17 -13.37 -19.37
C ASP A 363 -25.90 -12.87 -18.69
N VAL A 364 -25.11 -13.80 -18.12
CA VAL A 364 -23.69 -13.61 -17.78
C VAL A 364 -23.14 -12.56 -18.73
N LEU A 365 -22.75 -11.39 -18.21
CA LEU A 365 -22.41 -10.24 -19.05
C LEU A 365 -21.04 -10.50 -19.68
N VAL A 366 -21.09 -11.35 -20.70
CA VAL A 366 -20.35 -11.27 -21.94
C VAL A 366 -20.27 -9.79 -22.30
N ILE A 367 -19.05 -9.26 -22.38
CA ILE A 367 -18.78 -8.02 -23.09
C ILE A 367 -19.43 -8.20 -24.45
N PRO A 368 -20.44 -7.41 -24.86
CA PRO A 368 -21.30 -7.73 -26.02
C PRO A 368 -20.57 -7.80 -27.38
N GLU A 369 -19.24 -7.66 -27.40
CA GLU A 369 -18.36 -7.77 -28.57
C GLU A 369 -17.32 -8.91 -28.47
N LEU A 370 -17.17 -9.60 -27.33
CA LEU A 370 -16.26 -10.74 -27.16
C LEU A 370 -17.08 -11.97 -26.77
N GLU A 371 -17.26 -12.90 -27.70
CA GLU A 371 -17.80 -14.22 -27.35
C GLU A 371 -16.87 -14.87 -26.32
N ASP A 372 -17.40 -15.26 -25.16
CA ASP A 372 -16.67 -15.79 -23.98
C ASP A 372 -15.73 -16.97 -24.33
N GLU A 373 -15.98 -17.63 -25.46
CA GLU A 373 -15.15 -18.69 -26.05
C GLU A 373 -13.70 -18.22 -26.32
N GLU A 374 -13.45 -16.92 -26.52
CA GLU A 374 -12.10 -16.42 -26.83
C GLU A 374 -11.23 -16.15 -25.59
N LEU A 375 -11.82 -15.92 -24.41
CA LEU A 375 -11.11 -15.58 -23.16
C LEU A 375 -11.05 -16.74 -22.16
N GLY A 376 -12.13 -17.52 -22.03
CA GLY A 376 -12.16 -18.68 -21.15
C GLY A 376 -11.33 -19.83 -21.71
N ARG A 377 -10.52 -20.47 -20.88
CA ARG A 377 -9.75 -21.67 -21.22
C ARG A 377 -9.94 -22.70 -20.13
N THR A 378 -10.01 -23.98 -20.50
CA THR A 378 -9.98 -25.09 -19.54
C THR A 378 -8.64 -25.12 -18.79
N THR A 379 -8.56 -25.80 -17.65
CA THR A 379 -7.29 -26.00 -16.94
C THR A 379 -6.22 -26.62 -17.86
N GLU A 380 -6.63 -27.54 -18.73
CA GLU A 380 -5.73 -28.20 -19.68
C GLU A 380 -5.18 -27.20 -20.72
N GLU A 381 -6.04 -26.38 -21.31
CA GLU A 381 -5.61 -25.33 -22.25
C GLU A 381 -4.75 -24.26 -21.58
N MET A 382 -5.08 -23.88 -20.34
CA MET A 382 -4.30 -22.94 -19.54
C MET A 382 -2.90 -23.46 -19.16
N LYS A 383 -2.67 -24.77 -19.26
CA LYS A 383 -1.38 -25.44 -19.03
C LYS A 383 -0.68 -25.84 -20.33
N SER A 384 -1.25 -25.51 -21.47
CA SER A 384 -0.68 -25.78 -22.79
C SER A 384 0.10 -24.58 -23.31
N PHE A 385 1.37 -24.80 -23.61
CA PHE A 385 2.27 -23.85 -24.26
C PHE A 385 1.67 -23.26 -25.53
N MET A 386 1.01 -24.10 -26.34
CA MET A 386 0.49 -23.69 -27.63
C MET A 386 -0.63 -22.65 -27.50
N THR A 387 -1.43 -22.71 -26.44
CA THR A 387 -2.50 -21.72 -26.14
C THR A 387 -1.95 -20.29 -26.13
N PHE A 388 -0.79 -20.10 -25.51
CA PHE A 388 -0.16 -18.79 -25.35
C PHE A 388 0.74 -18.45 -26.53
N ALA A 389 1.51 -19.41 -27.05
CA ALA A 389 2.42 -19.21 -28.18
C ALA A 389 1.67 -18.82 -29.47
N ASP A 390 0.55 -19.47 -29.78
CA ASP A 390 -0.27 -19.14 -30.97
C ASP A 390 -0.91 -17.74 -30.87
N SER A 391 -1.09 -17.26 -29.63
CA SER A 391 -1.63 -15.93 -29.32
C SER A 391 -0.54 -14.85 -29.25
N GLY A 392 0.71 -15.20 -29.57
CA GLY A 392 1.82 -14.26 -29.67
C GLY A 392 2.48 -13.87 -28.34
N TRP A 393 2.28 -14.66 -27.28
CA TRP A 393 3.01 -14.44 -26.03
C TRP A 393 4.50 -14.70 -26.23
N ASP A 394 5.33 -13.89 -25.56
CA ASP A 394 6.75 -14.18 -25.42
C ASP A 394 6.95 -15.25 -24.34
N ILE A 395 6.77 -16.52 -24.74
CA ILE A 395 6.72 -17.69 -23.85
C ILE A 395 7.65 -18.81 -24.34
N SER A 396 8.21 -19.56 -23.39
CA SER A 396 9.00 -20.77 -23.66
C SER A 396 8.56 -21.94 -22.78
N ASP A 397 8.67 -23.16 -23.30
CA ASP A 397 8.61 -24.41 -22.54
C ASP A 397 10.01 -24.85 -22.04
N ASN A 398 11.03 -24.03 -22.26
CA ASN A 398 12.39 -24.23 -21.81
C ASN A 398 12.75 -23.18 -20.74
N PRO A 399 13.09 -23.59 -19.50
CA PRO A 399 13.39 -22.65 -18.42
C PRO A 399 14.68 -21.84 -18.67
N GLU A 400 15.56 -22.29 -19.57
CA GLU A 400 16.79 -21.57 -19.93
C GLU A 400 16.55 -20.46 -20.98
N GLY A 401 15.29 -20.24 -21.39
CA GLY A 401 14.90 -19.22 -22.36
C GLY A 401 15.17 -17.78 -21.92
N ASN A 402 15.19 -16.88 -22.91
CA ASN A 402 15.18 -15.42 -22.70
C ASN A 402 13.82 -14.83 -23.08
N THR A 403 12.74 -15.49 -22.65
CA THR A 403 11.36 -15.08 -22.84
C THR A 403 10.81 -14.52 -21.53
N ILE A 404 9.78 -13.69 -21.60
CA ILE A 404 9.08 -13.21 -20.39
C ILE A 404 8.50 -14.41 -19.64
N TRP A 405 7.74 -15.24 -20.33
CA TRP A 405 7.01 -16.35 -19.73
C TRP A 405 7.72 -17.69 -19.92
N TYR A 406 7.54 -18.56 -18.94
CA TYR A 406 7.91 -19.96 -18.93
C TYR A 406 6.68 -20.80 -18.57
N ILE A 407 6.51 -21.95 -19.20
CA ILE A 407 5.46 -22.92 -18.87
C ILE A 407 6.00 -24.34 -18.90
N ASN A 408 5.73 -25.11 -17.86
CA ASN A 408 5.99 -26.55 -17.88
C ASN A 408 4.76 -27.25 -18.45
N GLU A 409 4.84 -27.68 -19.70
CA GLU A 409 3.73 -28.21 -20.51
C GLU A 409 2.88 -29.24 -19.76
N GLY A 410 1.58 -28.97 -19.65
CA GLY A 410 0.60 -29.81 -18.96
C GLY A 410 0.73 -29.85 -17.44
N VAL A 411 1.71 -29.16 -16.85
CA VAL A 411 2.00 -29.17 -15.41
C VAL A 411 1.60 -27.84 -14.77
N THR A 412 2.13 -26.72 -15.26
CA THR A 412 1.94 -25.39 -14.68
C THR A 412 1.16 -24.46 -15.59
N TYR A 413 0.54 -23.44 -15.00
CA TYR A 413 0.18 -22.21 -15.74
C TYR A 413 1.48 -21.48 -16.18
N PRO A 414 1.42 -20.48 -17.08
CA PRO A 414 2.59 -19.64 -17.37
C PRO A 414 3.10 -18.90 -16.13
N LEU A 415 4.41 -18.83 -15.94
CA LEU A 415 5.08 -18.09 -14.86
C LEU A 415 6.21 -17.27 -15.48
N PHE A 416 6.69 -16.22 -14.80
CA PHE A 416 7.93 -15.56 -15.20
C PHE A 416 8.98 -15.65 -14.08
N GLU A 417 10.23 -15.93 -14.45
CA GLU A 417 11.37 -15.96 -13.52
C GLU A 417 11.95 -14.55 -13.34
N TYR A 418 12.15 -14.16 -12.08
CA TYR A 418 12.94 -12.98 -11.77
C TYR A 418 14.43 -13.34 -11.86
N LYS A 419 15.12 -12.93 -12.94
CA LYS A 419 16.59 -13.00 -13.01
C LYS A 419 17.16 -11.78 -12.27
N ASP A 420 17.79 -12.03 -11.12
CA ASP A 420 18.50 -11.02 -10.32
C ASP A 420 19.49 -10.23 -11.20
N LYS A 421 19.67 -8.94 -10.90
CA LYS A 421 20.48 -7.97 -11.67
C LYS A 421 21.93 -8.40 -11.95
N GLU A 422 22.49 -9.37 -11.22
CA GLU A 422 23.88 -9.83 -11.43
C GLU A 422 24.12 -10.34 -12.86
N ASP A 423 23.10 -10.87 -13.54
CA ASP A 423 23.22 -11.37 -14.92
C ASP A 423 23.07 -10.28 -16.01
N ARG A 424 22.72 -9.03 -15.65
CA ARG A 424 22.54 -7.93 -16.63
C ARG A 424 23.79 -7.07 -16.86
N ASP A 425 24.77 -7.13 -15.96
CA ASP A 425 25.99 -6.31 -16.04
C ASP A 425 27.18 -7.02 -16.74
N ASP A 426 27.08 -8.32 -17.02
CA ASP A 426 28.15 -9.08 -17.68
C ASP A 426 28.29 -8.79 -19.19
N ASP A 427 27.34 -8.08 -19.81
CA ASP A 427 27.38 -7.77 -21.24
C ASP A 427 27.98 -6.39 -21.58
N LYS A 428 28.56 -5.66 -20.62
CA LYS A 428 29.22 -4.36 -20.90
C LYS A 428 30.63 -4.15 -20.37
N ASN A 429 31.31 -5.16 -19.82
CA ASN A 429 32.74 -4.97 -19.50
C ASN A 429 33.62 -6.24 -19.51
N SER A 430 33.60 -7.03 -20.59
CA SER A 430 34.62 -8.05 -20.81
C SER A 430 35.83 -7.49 -21.57
N THR A 431 36.78 -6.90 -20.83
CA THR A 431 38.19 -6.96 -21.21
C THR A 431 39.02 -7.58 -20.10
N GLY A 432 39.27 -8.89 -20.24
CA GLY A 432 40.47 -9.56 -19.75
C GLY A 432 40.51 -9.96 -18.28
N GLY A 433 40.34 -11.25 -18.00
CA GLY A 433 40.70 -11.81 -16.69
C GLY A 433 40.35 -13.30 -16.57
N ASN A 434 41.30 -14.16 -16.91
CA ASN A 434 41.21 -15.60 -16.72
C ASN A 434 41.16 -15.95 -15.21
N GLY A 435 40.06 -16.55 -14.75
CA GLY A 435 39.90 -17.03 -13.38
C GLY A 435 38.71 -17.98 -13.27
N GLY A 436 38.97 -19.29 -13.27
CA GLY A 436 37.95 -20.31 -13.12
C GLY A 436 37.34 -20.29 -11.71
N GLY A 437 36.02 -20.18 -11.67
CA GLY A 437 35.19 -20.43 -10.49
C GLY A 437 33.84 -20.97 -10.96
N SER A 438 33.63 -22.28 -10.83
CA SER A 438 32.33 -22.92 -11.08
C SER A 438 31.37 -22.54 -9.94
N GLY A 439 30.53 -21.54 -10.18
CA GLY A 439 29.36 -21.25 -9.36
C GLY A 439 28.11 -21.61 -10.17
N THR A 440 27.53 -22.78 -9.90
CA THR A 440 26.20 -23.12 -10.41
C THR A 440 25.18 -22.33 -9.59
N GLY A 441 24.72 -21.19 -10.10
CA GLY A 441 23.57 -20.48 -9.57
C GLY A 441 22.34 -21.39 -9.71
N SER A 442 21.73 -21.73 -8.59
CA SER A 442 20.52 -22.56 -8.56
C SER A 442 19.32 -21.65 -8.80
N ALA A 443 18.63 -21.84 -9.92
CA ALA A 443 17.31 -21.28 -10.16
C ALA A 443 16.35 -21.71 -9.03
N THR A 444 15.59 -20.78 -8.48
CA THR A 444 14.44 -21.09 -7.63
C THR A 444 13.16 -20.82 -8.41
N VAL A 445 12.62 -21.88 -9.00
CA VAL A 445 11.27 -21.90 -9.54
C VAL A 445 10.30 -21.67 -8.37
N VAL A 446 9.46 -20.64 -8.44
CA VAL A 446 8.37 -20.44 -7.46
C VAL A 446 7.24 -21.40 -7.82
N GLU A 447 7.40 -22.67 -7.44
CA GLU A 447 6.33 -23.67 -7.52
C GLU A 447 5.41 -23.54 -6.30
N ASN A 448 4.20 -23.02 -6.48
CA ASN A 448 3.12 -23.18 -5.52
C ASN A 448 2.13 -24.24 -6.03
N ASN A 449 2.58 -25.49 -6.10
CA ASN A 449 1.72 -26.67 -6.30
C ASN A 449 1.15 -27.15 -4.96
N GLU A 450 0.46 -26.29 -4.19
CA GLU A 450 -0.43 -26.82 -3.16
C GLU A 450 -1.72 -27.34 -3.84
N PRO A 451 -2.16 -28.57 -3.56
CA PRO A 451 -3.48 -29.02 -3.99
C PRO A 451 -4.54 -28.08 -3.42
N GLN A 452 -5.54 -27.73 -4.23
CA GLN A 452 -6.66 -26.89 -3.81
C GLN A 452 -7.19 -27.36 -2.45
N LYS A 453 -7.11 -26.48 -1.44
CA LYS A 453 -7.63 -26.77 -0.11
C LYS A 453 -9.14 -26.96 -0.21
N ASP A 454 -9.60 -28.11 0.26
CA ASP A 454 -11.01 -28.45 0.36
C ASP A 454 -11.72 -27.44 1.28
N ILE A 455 -12.46 -26.52 0.68
CA ILE A 455 -13.22 -25.46 1.37
C ILE A 455 -14.46 -26.00 2.10
N THR A 456 -14.78 -27.29 1.97
CA THR A 456 -15.94 -27.89 2.67
C THR A 456 -15.68 -28.16 4.17
N GLU A 457 -14.43 -28.07 4.64
CA GLU A 457 -14.07 -28.31 6.05
C GLU A 457 -13.77 -27.02 6.87
N MET A 458 -13.90 -25.82 6.30
CA MET A 458 -13.73 -24.58 7.07
C MET A 458 -14.95 -24.29 7.94
N LYS A 459 -14.86 -24.70 9.20
CA LYS A 459 -15.75 -24.23 10.27
C LYS A 459 -15.67 -22.69 10.33
N PRO A 460 -16.80 -21.97 10.31
CA PRO A 460 -16.78 -20.51 10.38
C PRO A 460 -16.02 -20.05 11.64
N PRO A 461 -15.19 -19.00 11.55
CA PRO A 461 -14.68 -18.33 12.75
C PRO A 461 -15.87 -17.94 13.62
N GLY A 462 -15.72 -18.19 14.93
CA GLY A 462 -16.82 -18.11 15.89
C GLY A 462 -17.61 -16.82 15.73
N THR A 463 -18.93 -16.99 15.62
CA THR A 463 -19.92 -15.91 15.64
C THR A 463 -19.56 -14.89 16.72
N TYR A 464 -19.31 -13.66 16.28
CA TYR A 464 -19.29 -12.50 17.15
C TYR A 464 -20.64 -12.43 17.88
N VAL A 465 -20.61 -12.58 19.20
CA VAL A 465 -21.77 -12.37 20.07
C VAL A 465 -21.65 -10.96 20.62
N PRO A 466 -22.41 -9.97 20.11
CA PRO A 466 -22.50 -8.68 20.78
C PRO A 466 -23.11 -8.91 22.16
N ALA A 467 -22.52 -8.28 23.18
CA ALA A 467 -22.99 -8.36 24.55
C ALA A 467 -24.49 -8.03 24.62
N ALA A 468 -25.25 -8.94 25.23
CA ALA A 468 -26.70 -8.84 25.35
C ALA A 468 -27.12 -7.56 26.07
N ALA A 469 -27.79 -6.65 25.35
CA ALA A 469 -28.76 -5.75 25.95
C ALA A 469 -29.97 -6.60 26.36
N GLY A 470 -30.14 -6.82 27.66
CA GLY A 470 -31.30 -7.52 28.19
C GLY A 470 -32.59 -6.79 27.83
N ASN A 471 -33.47 -7.50 27.11
CA ASN A 471 -34.91 -7.70 27.34
C ASN A 471 -35.65 -6.62 28.17
N GLU A 472 -36.86 -6.17 27.79
CA GLU A 472 -37.95 -7.02 27.34
C GLU A 472 -39.17 -6.23 26.81
N ALA A 473 -39.89 -6.88 25.88
CA ALA A 473 -41.33 -6.82 25.54
C ALA A 473 -41.96 -5.47 25.10
N GLY A 474 -42.86 -5.39 24.10
CA GLY A 474 -43.50 -6.41 23.27
C GLY A 474 -44.70 -5.81 22.52
N SER A 475 -44.90 -6.31 21.29
CA SER A 475 -46.12 -6.38 20.44
C SER A 475 -46.97 -5.15 20.11
N ALA A 476 -46.85 -4.72 18.85
CA ALA A 476 -47.85 -4.69 17.77
C ALA A 476 -49.34 -4.32 18.01
N ALA A 477 -49.78 -3.40 17.14
CA ALA A 477 -51.07 -3.29 16.43
C ALA A 477 -52.27 -2.60 17.11
N GLY A 478 -52.83 -1.59 16.41
CA GLY A 478 -54.26 -1.27 16.49
C GLY A 478 -54.67 0.21 16.40
N SER A 479 -54.96 0.67 15.17
CA SER A 479 -56.06 1.58 14.75
C SER A 479 -56.43 2.86 15.54
N ALA A 480 -56.52 3.95 14.75
CA ALA A 480 -57.65 4.90 14.68
C ALA A 480 -58.01 5.83 15.86
N THR A 481 -58.07 7.13 15.50
CA THR A 481 -59.03 8.17 15.93
C THR A 481 -59.07 8.64 17.39
N GLY A 482 -58.77 9.95 17.55
CA GLY A 482 -59.67 10.90 18.22
C GLY A 482 -59.45 11.19 19.71
N GLY A 483 -59.48 12.48 20.06
CA GLY A 483 -60.04 12.94 21.33
C GLY A 483 -59.06 13.46 22.39
N ALA A 484 -58.80 14.77 22.33
CA ALA A 484 -59.02 15.76 23.38
C ALA A 484 -58.62 15.48 24.86
N THR A 485 -57.98 16.53 25.43
CA THR A 485 -58.12 17.06 26.82
C THR A 485 -57.55 16.18 27.96
N VAL A 486 -56.95 16.65 29.06
CA VAL A 486 -56.78 17.98 29.69
C VAL A 486 -55.83 17.81 30.89
N GLN A 487 -55.11 18.89 31.22
CA GLN A 487 -54.56 19.31 32.53
C GLN A 487 -53.80 18.33 33.45
N GLY A 488 -52.59 18.78 33.81
CA GLY A 488 -52.46 19.49 35.09
C GLY A 488 -51.53 18.86 36.12
N GLY A 489 -50.73 19.71 36.77
CA GLY A 489 -50.16 19.38 38.07
C GLY A 489 -48.68 19.70 38.23
N ALA A 490 -48.34 20.99 38.26
CA ALA A 490 -47.14 21.46 38.93
C ALA A 490 -47.32 21.38 40.46
N GLN A 491 -46.25 21.07 41.19
CA GLN A 491 -45.66 21.88 42.28
C GLN A 491 -44.90 21.04 43.32
N ASN A 492 -43.66 21.49 43.57
CA ASN A 492 -42.96 21.78 44.83
C ASN A 492 -42.95 20.71 45.94
N THR A 493 -41.87 20.48 46.68
CA THR A 493 -41.08 21.43 47.52
C THR A 493 -39.71 20.80 47.83
N GLU A 494 -38.60 21.56 47.77
CA GLU A 494 -37.79 22.09 48.92
C GLU A 494 -37.35 21.03 49.94
N ALA A 495 -36.19 21.05 50.59
CA ALA A 495 -34.90 21.76 50.52
C ALA A 495 -34.03 21.08 51.62
N ASP A 496 -32.71 21.01 51.44
CA ASP A 496 -31.71 21.28 52.50
C ASP A 496 -30.30 20.94 51.98
N GLY A 497 -29.41 21.91 52.08
CA GLY A 497 -27.95 21.69 52.11
C GLY A 497 -27.41 22.09 53.49
N PRO A 498 -26.12 22.36 53.66
CA PRO A 498 -24.96 21.94 52.87
C PRO A 498 -23.89 21.24 53.76
N LYS A 499 -22.83 20.69 53.14
CA LYS A 499 -21.42 20.89 53.52
C LYS A 499 -20.45 20.05 52.65
N ASP A 500 -19.76 20.79 51.79
CA ASP A 500 -18.30 20.85 51.59
C ASP A 500 -17.47 19.60 51.27
N GLY A 501 -16.79 19.67 50.10
CA GLY A 501 -15.36 19.42 50.01
C GLY A 501 -14.90 18.42 48.93
N ASN A 502 -14.72 18.85 47.68
CA ASN A 502 -13.40 19.02 47.02
C ASN A 502 -13.56 19.23 45.50
N ALA A 503 -13.08 20.36 44.99
CA ALA A 503 -12.95 20.64 43.57
C ALA A 503 -11.55 21.20 43.28
N GLY A 504 -10.97 20.74 42.18
CA GLY A 504 -10.04 21.51 41.35
C GLY A 504 -8.59 21.59 41.80
N ASN A 505 -7.75 20.66 41.31
CA ASN A 505 -6.31 20.90 41.19
C ASN A 505 -5.95 21.08 39.70
N ALA A 506 -5.66 22.33 39.36
CA ALA A 506 -4.90 22.73 38.20
C ALA A 506 -3.48 22.16 38.27
N TRP A 507 -2.99 21.58 37.19
CA TRP A 507 -1.56 21.40 36.95
C TRP A 507 -1.18 22.17 35.69
N ALA A 508 -0.32 23.16 35.90
CA ALA A 508 0.23 24.05 34.91
C ALA A 508 1.21 23.30 33.99
N ILE A 509 1.11 23.59 32.69
CA ILE A 509 2.06 23.19 31.66
C ILE A 509 3.35 23.99 31.90
N PHE A 510 4.43 23.30 32.23
CA PHE A 510 5.79 23.84 32.25
C PHE A 510 6.31 23.88 30.80
N ILE A 511 6.29 25.05 30.17
CA ILE A 511 7.09 25.29 28.96
C ILE A 511 8.47 25.74 29.43
N PRO A 512 9.57 25.05 29.07
CA PRO A 512 10.90 25.49 29.45
C PRO A 512 11.21 26.85 28.79
N LEU A 513 11.73 27.77 29.60
CA LEU A 513 12.12 29.15 29.27
C LEU A 513 13.01 29.28 28.02
N PHE A 514 13.60 28.17 27.55
CA PHE A 514 14.41 28.08 26.34
C PHE A 514 13.60 28.27 25.04
N VAL A 515 12.36 27.75 24.99
CA VAL A 515 11.51 27.84 23.79
C VAL A 515 11.02 29.27 23.53
N VAL A 516 10.77 30.02 24.61
CA VAL A 516 10.38 31.45 24.51
C VAL A 516 11.55 32.32 24.03
N ILE A 517 12.79 31.96 24.38
CA ILE A 517 13.99 32.70 23.94
C ILE A 517 14.29 32.43 22.46
N CYS A 518 14.11 31.19 21.97
CA CYS A 518 14.31 30.85 20.56
C CYS A 518 13.30 31.56 19.63
N ILE A 519 12.03 31.66 20.04
CA ILE A 519 11.00 32.37 19.26
C ILE A 519 11.27 33.88 19.22
N CYS A 520 11.80 34.48 20.30
CA CYS A 520 12.17 35.89 20.31
C CYS A 520 13.39 36.20 19.43
N VAL A 521 14.36 35.29 19.30
CA VAL A 521 15.54 35.50 18.45
C VAL A 521 15.19 35.38 16.96
N LEU A 522 14.32 34.45 16.58
CA LEU A 522 13.86 34.31 15.19
C LEU A 522 12.98 35.49 14.75
N TYR A 523 12.12 36.00 15.64
CA TYR A 523 11.25 37.14 15.33
C TYR A 523 12.02 38.48 15.20
N PHE A 524 13.11 38.67 15.96
CA PHE A 524 13.97 39.86 15.83
C PHE A 524 14.99 39.77 14.68
N GLY A 525 15.46 38.56 14.32
CA GLY A 525 16.32 38.34 13.17
C GLY A 525 15.63 38.63 11.83
N TYR A 526 14.36 38.24 11.68
CA TYR A 526 13.59 38.46 10.46
C TYR A 526 13.31 39.95 10.17
N LYS A 527 13.20 40.79 11.22
CA LYS A 527 12.89 42.23 11.07
C LYS A 527 14.10 43.10 10.70
N HIS A 528 15.33 42.57 10.80
CA HIS A 528 16.55 43.30 10.45
C HIS A 528 17.16 42.94 9.09
N SER A 529 16.60 41.96 8.37
CA SER A 529 17.03 41.57 7.01
C SER A 529 16.32 42.37 5.88
N LYS A 530 15.26 43.13 6.19
CA LYS A 530 14.60 44.03 5.24
C LYS A 530 14.77 45.51 5.63
N ARG A 531 16.00 45.98 5.63
CA ARG A 531 16.34 47.42 5.55
C ARG A 531 17.65 47.66 4.85
#